data_AF-A0A355FPQ9-F1
#
_entry.id   AF-A0A355FPQ9-F1
#
_cell.length_a   1.000
_cell.length_b   1.000
_cell.length_c   1.000
_cell.angle_alpha   90.00
_cell.angle_beta   90.00
_cell.angle_gamma   90.00
#
_symmetry.space_group_name_H-M   'P 1'
#
loop_
_entity.id
_entity.type
_entity.pdbx_description
1 polymer ?
#
loop_
_entity_poly.entity_id
_entity_poly.type
_entity_poly.pdbx_seq_one_letter_code
_entity_poly.pdbx_strand_id
1 'polypeptide(L)'
;MQERVYNFYPGPATLPLTVLEAAREELLNFQSSGMSVLEISHRSKPYEALQDEAAARLKRLLKIGDNYKVLFLQGGASLQFAMVPMNFLALEQTADYLVTGSFAKKAAQEGKYFGKVNVAVDTGQEEFRRIPDQTELKFSPNP
;
A
#
# COMPACT_ATOMS: atom_id res chain seq x y z
N MET A 1 -17.62 -30.38 -4.87
CA MET A 1 -16.48 -29.48 -5.16
C MET A 1 -17.05 -28.13 -5.51
N GLN A 2 -16.58 -27.03 -4.92
CA GLN A 2 -16.97 -25.70 -5.37
C GLN A 2 -16.35 -25.45 -6.75
N GLU A 3 -17.11 -24.90 -7.69
CA GLU A 3 -16.60 -24.46 -8.99
C GLU A 3 -15.75 -23.19 -8.78
N ARG A 4 -14.42 -23.35 -8.71
CA ARG A 4 -13.47 -22.24 -8.63
C ARG A 4 -12.53 -22.25 -9.82
N VAL A 5 -12.44 -21.10 -10.49
CA VAL A 5 -11.52 -20.88 -11.61
C VAL A 5 -10.09 -20.67 -11.12
N TYR A 6 -9.12 -21.04 -11.96
CA TYR A 6 -7.73 -20.63 -11.78
C TYR A 6 -7.58 -19.16 -12.19
N ASN A 7 -7.69 -18.26 -11.22
CA ASN A 7 -7.61 -16.82 -11.44
C ASN A 7 -6.15 -16.32 -11.27
N PHE A 8 -5.57 -15.85 -12.39
CA PHE A 8 -4.22 -15.29 -12.49
C PHE A 8 -4.22 -13.76 -12.67
N TYR A 9 -5.29 -13.06 -12.31
CA TYR A 9 -5.32 -11.59 -12.43
C TYR A 9 -4.25 -10.91 -11.57
N PRO A 10 -3.64 -9.80 -12.06
CA PRO A 10 -2.60 -9.06 -11.36
C PRO A 10 -3.14 -8.06 -10.31
N GLY A 11 -4.46 -7.89 -10.22
CA GLY A 11 -5.10 -6.92 -9.33
C GLY A 11 -6.41 -6.37 -9.92
N PRO A 12 -7.57 -6.45 -9.21
CA PRO A 12 -7.81 -7.28 -8.02
C PRO A 12 -7.46 -8.76 -8.24
N ALA A 13 -7.17 -9.50 -7.17
CA ALA A 13 -6.61 -10.86 -7.24
C ALA A 13 -7.38 -11.86 -6.35
N THR A 14 -6.98 -13.13 -6.41
CA THR A 14 -7.62 -14.23 -5.67
C THR A 14 -7.46 -14.09 -4.16
N LEU A 15 -8.57 -14.21 -3.42
CA LEU A 15 -8.58 -14.37 -1.96
C LEU A 15 -8.65 -15.86 -1.55
N PRO A 16 -8.05 -16.24 -0.41
CA PRO A 16 -8.20 -17.58 0.17
C PRO A 16 -9.68 -17.93 0.37
N LEU A 17 -10.07 -19.17 0.06
CA LEU A 17 -11.47 -19.61 0.18
C LEU A 17 -11.99 -19.49 1.62
N THR A 18 -11.18 -19.88 2.59
CA THR A 18 -11.55 -19.83 4.01
C THR A 18 -11.88 -18.41 4.49
N VAL A 19 -11.25 -17.38 3.92
CA VAL A 19 -11.55 -15.97 4.23
C VAL A 19 -12.90 -15.56 3.64
N LEU A 20 -13.20 -15.99 2.41
CA LEU A 20 -14.50 -15.72 1.78
C LEU A 20 -15.65 -16.41 2.53
N GLU A 21 -15.42 -17.64 2.99
CA GLU A 21 -16.42 -18.41 3.76
C GLU A 21 -16.68 -17.75 5.13
N ALA A 22 -15.63 -17.35 5.85
CA ALA A 22 -15.78 -16.62 7.11
C ALA A 22 -16.51 -15.29 6.92
N ALA A 23 -16.14 -14.50 5.90
CA ALA A 23 -16.81 -13.24 5.61
C ALA A 23 -18.29 -13.44 5.25
N ARG A 24 -18.62 -14.49 4.47
CA ARG A 24 -20.01 -14.87 4.14
C ARG A 24 -20.80 -15.23 5.39
N GLU A 25 -20.23 -16.02 6.28
CA GLU A 25 -20.89 -16.51 7.50
C GLU A 25 -21.21 -15.37 8.47
N GLU A 26 -20.35 -14.37 8.57
CA GLU A 26 -20.56 -13.21 9.44
C GLU A 26 -21.24 -12.02 8.76
N LEU A 27 -21.49 -12.06 7.44
CA LEU A 27 -21.92 -10.90 6.67
C LEU A 27 -23.20 -10.24 7.21
N LEU A 28 -24.19 -11.05 7.61
CA LEU A 28 -25.48 -10.56 8.08
C LEU A 28 -25.55 -10.37 9.59
N ASN A 29 -24.60 -10.95 10.34
CA ASN A 29 -24.56 -10.90 11.79
C ASN A 29 -23.11 -10.99 12.27
N PHE A 30 -22.41 -9.87 12.19
CA PHE A 30 -21.01 -9.77 12.58
C PHE A 30 -20.87 -9.99 14.08
N GLN A 31 -20.09 -11.00 14.47
CA GLN A 31 -19.81 -11.33 15.87
C GLN A 31 -21.05 -11.40 16.78
N SER A 32 -22.17 -11.92 16.25
CA SER A 32 -23.45 -11.99 17.00
C SER A 32 -24.01 -10.64 17.48
N SER A 33 -23.63 -9.54 16.83
CA SER A 33 -24.11 -8.19 17.15
C SER A 33 -25.56 -7.92 16.72
N GLY A 34 -26.14 -8.79 15.89
CA GLY A 34 -27.41 -8.57 15.22
C GLY A 34 -27.33 -7.59 14.05
N MET A 35 -26.13 -7.18 13.63
CA MET A 35 -25.88 -6.23 12.54
C MET A 35 -24.79 -6.75 11.60
N SER A 36 -24.85 -6.35 10.34
CA SER A 36 -23.73 -6.53 9.40
C SER A 36 -22.55 -5.63 9.78
N VAL A 37 -21.32 -6.09 9.53
CA VAL A 37 -20.12 -5.23 9.62
C VAL A 37 -20.23 -3.97 8.76
N LEU A 38 -21.05 -4.01 7.70
CA LEU A 38 -21.31 -2.88 6.80
C LEU A 38 -22.26 -1.82 7.40
N GLU A 39 -22.99 -2.16 8.46
CA GLU A 39 -23.98 -1.29 9.12
C GLU A 39 -23.46 -0.72 10.45
N ILE A 40 -22.41 -1.33 11.01
CA ILE A 40 -21.81 -0.93 12.27
C ILE A 40 -21.10 0.42 12.12
N SER A 41 -21.37 1.33 13.06
CA SER A 41 -20.68 2.62 13.12
C SER A 41 -19.17 2.44 13.29
N HIS A 42 -18.39 3.17 12.49
CA HIS A 42 -16.92 3.20 12.59
C HIS A 42 -16.39 3.78 13.91
N ARG A 43 -17.26 4.34 14.75
CA ARG A 43 -16.92 4.87 16.10
C ARG A 43 -17.42 3.97 17.23
N SER A 44 -17.98 2.81 16.90
CA SER A 44 -18.46 1.87 17.89
C SER A 44 -17.33 0.97 18.38
N LYS A 45 -17.41 0.53 19.64
CA LYS A 45 -16.42 -0.38 20.23
C LYS A 45 -16.17 -1.64 19.39
N PRO A 46 -17.20 -2.31 18.80
CA PRO A 46 -16.95 -3.46 17.94
C PRO A 46 -16.08 -3.14 16.72
N TYR A 47 -16.30 -2.00 16.05
CA TYR A 47 -15.49 -1.61 14.89
C TYR A 47 -14.08 -1.17 15.31
N GLU A 48 -13.95 -0.39 16.38
CA GLU A 48 -12.64 0.01 16.90
C GLU A 48 -11.78 -1.21 17.24
N ALA A 49 -12.37 -2.22 17.91
CA ALA A 49 -11.69 -3.48 18.21
C ALA A 49 -11.24 -4.22 16.93
N LEU A 50 -12.09 -4.29 15.90
CA LEU A 50 -11.74 -4.88 14.60
C LEU A 50 -10.55 -4.17 13.95
N GLN A 51 -10.56 -2.83 13.93
CA GLN A 51 -9.50 -2.03 13.32
C GLN A 51 -8.17 -2.16 14.09
N ASP A 52 -8.23 -2.10 15.42
CA ASP A 52 -7.05 -2.22 16.29
C ASP A 52 -6.44 -3.62 16.18
N GLU A 53 -7.28 -4.66 16.14
CA GLU A 53 -6.84 -6.04 15.93
C GLU A 53 -6.15 -6.21 14.57
N ALA A 54 -6.73 -5.66 13.49
CA ALA A 54 -6.13 -5.71 12.15
C ALA A 54 -4.75 -5.04 12.13
N ALA A 55 -4.62 -3.85 12.73
CA ALA A 55 -3.35 -3.14 12.85
C ALA A 55 -2.31 -3.93 13.66
N ALA A 56 -2.72 -4.48 14.82
CA ALA A 56 -1.84 -5.28 15.68
C ALA A 56 -1.35 -6.56 14.99
N ARG A 57 -2.24 -7.24 14.23
CA ARG A 57 -1.89 -8.43 13.44
C ARG A 57 -0.87 -8.11 12.36
N LEU A 58 -1.02 -6.99 11.65
CA LEU A 58 -0.05 -6.56 10.64
C LEU A 58 1.33 -6.28 11.25
N LYS A 59 1.36 -5.51 12.36
CA LYS A 59 2.61 -5.21 13.07
C LYS A 59 3.32 -6.48 13.53
N ARG A 60 2.57 -7.43 14.10
CA ARG A 60 3.09 -8.74 14.53
C ARG A 60 3.65 -9.55 13.37
N LEU A 61 2.96 -9.59 12.23
CA LEU A 61 3.40 -10.33 11.04
C LEU A 61 4.70 -9.76 10.47
N LEU A 62 4.79 -8.43 10.39
CA LEU A 62 5.98 -7.73 9.87
C LEU A 62 7.10 -7.59 10.91
N LYS A 63 6.87 -8.01 12.16
CA LYS A 63 7.80 -7.87 13.29
C LYS A 63 8.28 -6.42 13.50
N ILE A 64 7.37 -5.46 13.32
CA ILE A 64 7.64 -4.02 13.55
C ILE A 64 7.11 -3.61 14.92
N GLY A 65 7.92 -2.84 15.66
CA GLY A 65 7.59 -2.34 17.00
C GLY A 65 6.69 -1.10 17.00
N ASP A 66 6.64 -0.41 18.14
CA ASP A 66 5.75 0.74 18.37
C ASP A 66 6.21 2.05 17.75
N ASN A 67 7.44 2.09 17.23
CA ASN A 67 7.96 3.22 16.44
C ASN A 67 7.28 3.35 15.07
N TYR A 68 6.43 2.39 14.69
CA TYR A 68 5.66 2.42 13.45
C TYR A 68 4.15 2.43 13.73
N LYS A 69 3.42 3.21 12.92
CA LYS A 69 1.95 3.29 12.94
C LYS A 69 1.38 2.65 11.68
N VAL A 70 0.32 1.86 11.83
CA VAL A 70 -0.48 1.34 10.71
C VAL A 70 -1.60 2.32 10.42
N LEU A 71 -1.71 2.74 9.15
CA LEU A 71 -2.76 3.63 8.67
C LEU A 71 -3.58 2.90 7.59
N PHE A 72 -4.90 2.95 7.70
CA PHE A 72 -5.83 2.44 6.68
C PHE A 72 -6.39 3.64 5.89
N LEU A 73 -5.77 3.93 4.75
CA LEU A 73 -6.12 5.07 3.90
C LEU A 73 -6.80 4.62 2.60
N GLN A 74 -7.73 5.43 2.10
CA GLN A 74 -8.37 5.23 0.80
C GLN A 74 -7.51 5.76 -0.36
N GLY A 75 -7.97 5.58 -1.60
CA GLY A 75 -7.33 6.13 -2.81
C GLY A 75 -6.23 5.26 -3.42
N GLY A 76 -5.92 4.12 -2.80
CA GLY A 76 -4.96 3.14 -3.33
C GLY A 76 -3.51 3.66 -3.37
N ALA A 77 -2.62 2.84 -3.93
CA ALA A 77 -1.19 3.17 -4.00
C ALA A 77 -0.90 4.43 -4.82
N SER A 78 -1.67 4.68 -5.90
CA SER A 78 -1.48 5.84 -6.76
C SER A 78 -1.67 7.16 -6.02
N LEU A 79 -2.65 7.27 -5.11
CA LEU A 79 -2.82 8.48 -4.31
C LEU A 79 -1.60 8.75 -3.41
N GLN A 80 -0.93 7.69 -2.94
CA GLN A 80 0.27 7.82 -2.11
C GLN A 80 1.47 8.35 -2.90
N PHE A 81 1.49 8.21 -4.24
CA PHE A 81 2.51 8.85 -5.07
C PHE A 81 2.49 10.39 -4.97
N ALA A 82 1.32 10.97 -4.71
CA ALA A 82 1.17 12.40 -4.41
C ALA A 82 1.34 12.68 -2.91
N MET A 83 0.71 11.87 -2.04
CA MET A 83 0.69 12.14 -0.60
C MET A 83 2.08 12.08 0.04
N VAL A 84 2.97 11.19 -0.43
CA VAL A 84 4.35 11.10 0.06
C VAL A 84 5.13 12.40 -0.15
N PRO A 85 5.33 12.91 -1.38
CA PRO A 85 6.06 14.17 -1.57
C PRO A 85 5.34 15.37 -0.92
N MET A 86 4.00 15.42 -0.91
CA MET A 86 3.27 16.49 -0.20
C MET A 86 3.60 16.58 1.30
N ASN A 87 3.93 15.45 1.95
CA ASN A 87 4.21 15.42 3.38
C ASN A 87 5.71 15.49 3.70
N PHE A 88 6.58 15.04 2.80
CA PHE A 88 8.01 14.85 3.09
C PHE A 88 8.96 15.72 2.26
N LEU A 89 8.55 16.26 1.12
CA LEU A 89 9.43 17.05 0.26
C LEU A 89 9.39 18.54 0.66
N ALA A 90 10.43 18.99 1.36
CA ALA A 90 10.58 20.42 1.65
C ALA A 90 11.02 21.20 0.39
N LEU A 91 10.79 22.52 0.40
CA LEU A 91 11.02 23.40 -0.76
C LEU A 91 12.45 23.34 -1.33
N GLU A 92 13.46 23.19 -0.46
CA GLU A 92 14.87 23.14 -0.84
C GLU A 92 15.38 21.73 -1.14
N GLN A 93 14.62 20.69 -0.80
CA GLN A 93 14.99 19.29 -1.00
C GLN A 93 14.63 18.82 -2.41
N THR A 94 15.20 17.67 -2.80
CA THR A 94 14.95 17.01 -4.08
C THR A 94 14.59 15.56 -3.84
N ALA A 95 13.38 15.14 -4.23
CA ALA A 95 12.98 13.75 -4.09
C ALA A 95 13.74 12.86 -5.09
N ASP A 96 14.57 11.96 -4.56
CA ASP A 96 15.32 10.97 -5.33
C ASP A 96 14.49 9.70 -5.58
N TYR A 97 14.25 9.36 -6.86
CA TYR A 97 13.52 8.17 -7.28
C TYR A 97 14.43 7.17 -7.99
N LEU A 98 14.27 5.88 -7.67
CA LEU A 98 14.89 4.77 -8.39
C LEU A 98 13.85 4.16 -9.34
N VAL A 99 13.98 4.43 -10.64
CA VAL A 99 13.01 3.98 -11.65
C VAL A 99 13.41 2.59 -12.16
N THR A 100 12.87 1.56 -11.50
CA THR A 100 13.11 0.15 -11.81
C THR A 100 11.89 -0.59 -12.35
N GLY A 101 10.83 0.15 -12.69
CA GLY A 101 9.58 -0.43 -13.19
C GLY A 101 8.50 0.61 -13.44
N SER A 102 7.37 0.13 -13.99
CA SER A 102 6.22 0.98 -14.36
C SER A 102 5.65 1.77 -13.18
N PHE A 103 5.61 1.20 -11.96
CA PHE A 103 5.09 1.90 -10.78
C PHE A 103 6.04 3.00 -10.28
N ALA A 104 7.35 2.73 -10.23
CA ALA A 104 8.34 3.73 -9.84
C ALA A 104 8.37 4.91 -10.83
N LYS A 105 8.24 4.63 -12.13
CA LYS A 105 8.11 5.66 -13.16
C LYS A 105 6.89 6.57 -12.92
N LYS A 106 5.72 5.99 -12.60
CA LYS A 106 4.51 6.76 -12.27
C LYS A 106 4.70 7.59 -11.00
N ALA A 107 5.32 7.03 -9.97
CA ALA A 107 5.60 7.75 -8.73
C ALA A 107 6.52 8.97 -8.96
N ALA A 108 7.58 8.80 -9.76
CA ALA A 108 8.50 9.88 -10.11
C ALA A 108 7.83 10.96 -10.99
N GLN A 109 6.88 10.57 -11.85
CA GLN A 109 6.08 11.53 -12.63
C GLN A 109 5.17 12.36 -11.72
N GLU A 110 4.50 11.72 -10.76
CA GLU A 110 3.61 12.38 -9.82
C GLU A 110 4.37 13.36 -8.90
N GLY A 111 5.55 12.95 -8.41
CA GLY A 111 6.38 13.79 -7.54
C GLY A 111 6.76 15.16 -8.13
N LYS A 112 6.85 15.26 -9.46
CA LYS A 112 7.20 16.52 -10.15
C LYS A 112 6.15 17.63 -9.96
N TYR A 113 4.91 17.29 -9.60
CA TYR A 113 3.88 18.28 -9.30
C TYR A 113 4.07 18.93 -7.92
N PHE A 114 4.91 18.34 -7.06
CA PHE A 114 5.07 18.75 -5.66
C PHE A 114 6.45 19.32 -5.32
N GLY A 115 7.45 19.18 -6.22
CA GLY A 115 8.76 19.78 -6.01
C GLY A 115 9.82 19.26 -6.98
N LYS A 116 11.09 19.43 -6.60
CA LYS A 116 12.23 18.95 -7.40
C LYS A 116 12.30 17.43 -7.30
N VAL A 117 12.46 16.77 -8.45
CA VAL A 117 12.65 15.33 -8.55
C VAL A 117 13.94 15.04 -9.29
N ASN A 118 14.75 14.15 -8.73
CA ASN A 118 15.88 13.55 -9.42
C ASN A 118 15.62 12.05 -9.63
N VAL A 119 15.94 11.55 -10.81
CA VAL A 119 15.89 10.12 -11.11
C VAL A 119 17.30 9.58 -10.93
N ALA A 120 17.57 9.02 -9.75
CA ALA A 120 18.91 8.57 -9.39
C ALA A 120 19.38 7.40 -10.26
N VAL A 121 18.43 6.63 -10.82
CA VAL A 121 18.66 5.57 -11.80
C VAL A 121 17.37 5.30 -12.58
N ASP A 122 17.50 4.94 -13.86
CA ASP A 122 16.39 4.47 -14.69
C ASP A 122 16.85 3.25 -15.51
N THR A 123 16.28 2.07 -15.19
CA THR A 123 16.56 0.81 -15.92
C THR A 123 15.59 0.57 -17.07
N GLY A 124 14.82 1.60 -17.47
CA GLY A 124 13.83 1.53 -18.55
C GLY A 124 14.43 1.26 -19.92
N GLN A 125 15.70 1.64 -20.17
CA GLN A 125 16.42 1.27 -21.40
C GLN A 125 16.63 -0.25 -21.53
N GLU A 126 16.59 -0.97 -20.41
CA GLU A 126 16.75 -2.42 -20.34
C GLU A 126 15.40 -3.12 -20.09
N GLU A 127 14.30 -2.42 -20.37
CA GLU A 127 12.92 -2.91 -20.20
C GLU A 127 12.64 -3.41 -18.76
N PHE A 128 13.30 -2.81 -17.75
CA PHE A 128 13.17 -3.17 -16.34
C PHE A 128 13.54 -4.64 -16.03
N ARG A 129 14.44 -5.25 -16.81
CA ARG A 129 14.85 -6.66 -16.63
C ARG A 129 15.87 -6.92 -15.50
N ARG A 130 16.31 -5.89 -14.78
CA ARG A 130 17.24 -6.02 -13.66
C ARG A 130 17.02 -4.96 -12.60
N ILE A 131 17.64 -5.17 -11.44
CA ILE A 131 17.76 -4.18 -10.37
C ILE A 131 19.18 -3.58 -10.43
N PRO A 132 19.35 -2.26 -10.33
CA PRO A 132 20.66 -1.62 -10.37
C PRO A 132 21.46 -1.84 -9.08
N ASP A 133 22.78 -1.85 -9.22
CA ASP A 133 23.72 -1.85 -8.11
C ASP A 133 23.83 -0.45 -7.48
N GLN A 134 24.26 -0.39 -6.21
CA GLN A 134 24.39 0.89 -5.49
C GLN A 134 25.36 1.87 -6.18
N THR A 135 26.37 1.36 -6.90
CA THR A 135 27.35 2.18 -7.62
C THR A 135 26.77 2.90 -8.83
N GLU A 136 25.60 2.47 -9.34
CA GLU A 136 24.93 3.10 -10.46
C GLU A 136 24.05 4.29 -10.04
N LEU A 137 23.76 4.41 -8.73
CA LEU A 137 22.86 5.42 -8.19
C LEU A 137 23.52 6.80 -8.16
N LYS A 138 22.86 7.80 -8.75
CA LYS A 138 23.31 9.20 -8.80
C LYS A 138 22.33 10.09 -8.04
N PHE A 139 22.50 10.14 -6.72
CA PHE A 139 21.66 10.96 -5.84
C PHE A 139 21.84 12.45 -6.07
N SER A 140 20.79 13.21 -5.77
CA SER A 140 20.84 14.66 -5.72
C SER A 140 21.74 15.15 -4.56
N PRO A 141 22.27 16.38 -4.61
CA PRO A 141 23.11 16.91 -3.53
C PRO A 141 22.32 17.23 -2.25
N ASN A 142 20.99 17.34 -2.33
CA ASN A 142 20.11 17.63 -1.21
C ASN A 142 18.83 16.78 -1.29
N PRO A 143 18.92 15.47 -0.98
CA PRO A 143 17.79 14.55 -1.01
C PRO A 143 16.70 14.87 0.04
#